data_AF-A0A3D4P3H4-F1
#
_entry.id   AF-A0A3D4P3H4-F1
#
_cell.length_a   1.000
_cell.length_b   1.000
_cell.length_c   1.000
_cell.angle_alpha   90.00
_cell.angle_beta   90.00
_cell.angle_gamma   90.00
#
_symmetry.space_group_name_H-M   'P 1'
#
loop_
_entity.id
_entity.type
_entity.pdbx_description
1 polymer ?
#
loop_
_entity_poly.entity_id
_entity_poly.type
_entity_poly.pdbx_seq_one_letter_code
_entity_poly.pdbx_strand_id
1 'polypeptide(L)'
;MKYLGFSRRFCLILFAALLITGVSSAAAQEIADAKDYKNILPEKDREQLMNEWLKWRLDNIVPQLMRREGIDLWLVINREYNEDPVYLSLVPRPTMYARRTSILIFHDLGPEKGVERLAGSYYG
;
A
#
# COMPACT_ATOMS: atom_id res chain seq x y z
N MET A 1 -47.56 43.90 -27.65
CA MET A 1 -46.54 42.87 -27.93
C MET A 1 -45.55 43.39 -28.95
N LYS A 2 -44.42 43.95 -28.53
CA LYS A 2 -43.25 44.18 -29.40
C LYS A 2 -42.00 43.85 -28.59
N TYR A 3 -41.23 42.94 -29.16
CA TYR A 3 -40.17 42.17 -28.53
C TYR A 3 -39.07 43.05 -27.95
N LEU A 4 -38.64 42.73 -26.73
CA LEU A 4 -37.48 43.28 -26.05
C LEU A 4 -36.26 43.01 -26.95
N GLY A 5 -35.83 44.01 -27.71
CA GLY A 5 -34.78 43.90 -28.71
C GLY A 5 -33.40 43.76 -28.07
N PHE A 6 -33.07 42.56 -27.60
CA PHE A 6 -31.76 42.22 -27.09
C PHE A 6 -30.75 42.28 -28.26
N SER A 7 -29.95 43.34 -28.32
CA SER A 7 -29.02 43.53 -29.43
C SER A 7 -27.96 42.42 -29.47
N ARG A 8 -27.56 41.97 -30.66
CA ARG A 8 -26.43 41.01 -30.85
C ARG A 8 -25.17 41.44 -30.09
N ARG A 9 -24.96 42.75 -29.95
CA ARG A 9 -23.83 43.34 -29.21
C ARG A 9 -23.94 43.06 -27.71
N PHE A 10 -25.13 43.09 -27.14
CA PHE A 10 -25.36 42.79 -25.72
C PHE A 10 -25.16 41.30 -25.43
N CYS A 11 -25.58 40.40 -26.34
CA CYS A 11 -25.34 38.96 -26.25
C CYS A 11 -23.83 38.62 -26.35
N LEU A 12 -23.10 39.29 -27.24
CA LEU A 12 -21.65 39.11 -27.40
C LEU A 12 -20.87 39.61 -26.18
N ILE A 13 -21.28 40.72 -25.56
CA ILE A 13 -20.65 41.24 -24.35
C ILE A 13 -20.89 40.29 -23.17
N LEU A 14 -22.11 39.76 -23.03
CA LEU A 14 -22.43 38.76 -21.99
C LEU A 14 -21.66 37.46 -22.19
N PHE A 15 -21.52 37.00 -23.44
CA PHE A 15 -20.75 35.80 -23.76
C PHE A 15 -19.25 35.99 -23.52
N ALA A 16 -18.70 37.15 -23.88
CA ALA A 16 -17.31 37.51 -23.60
C ALA A 16 -17.04 37.65 -22.09
N ALA A 17 -17.97 38.24 -21.34
CA ALA A 17 -17.87 38.34 -19.88
C ALA A 17 -17.90 36.95 -19.22
N LEU A 18 -18.76 36.03 -19.68
CA LEU A 18 -18.82 34.66 -19.18
C LEU A 18 -17.52 33.88 -19.46
N LEU A 19 -16.92 34.08 -20.64
CA LEU A 19 -15.63 33.49 -21.01
C LEU A 19 -14.48 34.01 -20.13
N ILE A 20 -14.48 35.31 -19.81
CA ILE A 20 -13.44 35.91 -18.95
C ILE A 20 -13.55 35.37 -17.52
N THR A 21 -14.76 35.21 -16.98
CA THR A 21 -14.96 34.64 -15.63
C THR A 21 -14.65 33.14 -15.55
N GLY A 22 -14.93 32.37 -16.61
CA GLY A 22 -14.68 30.92 -16.64
C GLY A 22 -13.19 30.56 -16.73
N VAL A 23 -12.39 31.37 -17.44
CA VAL A 23 -10.94 31.14 -17.60
C VAL A 23 -10.17 31.37 -16.29
N SER A 24 -10.59 32.33 -15.46
CA SER A 24 -9.94 32.57 -14.16
C SER A 24 -10.11 31.41 -13.18
N SER A 25 -11.21 30.66 -13.24
CA SER A 25 -11.41 29.48 -12.39
C SER A 25 -10.58 28.27 -12.84
N ALA A 26 -10.24 28.16 -14.13
CA ALA A 26 -9.39 27.08 -14.64
C ALA A 26 -7.90 27.33 -14.37
N ALA A 27 -7.47 28.60 -14.34
CA ALA A 27 -6.09 28.99 -14.03
C ALA A 27 -5.78 28.98 -12.52
N ALA A 28 -6.81 29.03 -11.66
CA ALA A 28 -6.69 29.03 -10.20
C ALA A 28 -6.80 27.62 -9.57
N GLN A 29 -6.90 26.55 -10.38
CA GLN A 29 -6.72 25.20 -9.88
C GLN A 29 -5.22 25.00 -9.60
N GLU A 30 -4.75 25.52 -8.46
CA GLU A 30 -3.48 25.08 -7.90
C GLU A 30 -3.59 23.57 -7.68
N ILE A 31 -2.92 22.80 -8.54
CA ILE A 31 -2.62 21.41 -8.22
C ILE A 31 -1.79 21.50 -6.95
N ALA A 32 -2.36 21.07 -5.82
CA ALA A 32 -1.67 21.04 -4.55
C ALA A 32 -0.31 20.38 -4.76
N ASP A 33 0.74 21.17 -4.64
CA ASP A 33 2.11 20.76 -4.87
C ASP A 33 2.44 19.68 -3.83
N ALA A 34 2.37 18.41 -4.24
CA ALA A 34 2.68 17.25 -3.41
C ALA A 34 4.20 17.19 -3.17
N LYS A 35 4.74 18.20 -2.49
CA LYS A 35 6.15 18.40 -2.15
C LYS A 35 6.65 17.49 -1.02
N ASP A 36 5.89 16.45 -0.67
CA ASP A 36 6.21 15.58 0.45
C ASP A 36 7.29 14.54 0.13
N TYR A 37 7.76 14.50 -1.13
CA TYR A 37 8.87 13.64 -1.55
C TYR A 37 10.18 13.91 -0.79
N LYS A 38 10.32 15.06 -0.13
CA LYS A 38 11.47 15.37 0.74
C LYS A 38 11.40 14.72 2.12
N ASN A 39 10.20 14.43 2.62
CA ASN A 39 9.98 13.78 3.91
C ASN A 39 9.76 12.27 3.79
N ILE A 40 9.56 11.77 2.57
CA ILE A 40 9.44 10.34 2.28
C ILE A 40 10.84 9.78 2.06
N LEU A 41 11.18 8.72 2.79
CA LEU A 41 12.42 7.99 2.60
C LEU A 41 12.55 7.47 1.15
N PRO A 42 13.75 7.45 0.55
CA PRO A 42 14.02 6.74 -0.68
C PRO A 42 13.53 5.28 -0.63
N GLU A 43 13.08 4.72 -1.75
CA GLU A 43 12.51 3.36 -1.79
C GLU A 43 13.42 2.29 -1.18
N LYS A 44 14.75 2.43 -1.33
CA LYS A 44 15.73 1.51 -0.76
C LYS A 44 15.78 1.57 0.77
N ASP A 45 15.72 2.77 1.33
CA ASP A 45 15.73 2.98 2.78
C ASP A 45 14.40 2.50 3.40
N ARG A 46 13.30 2.67 2.67
CA ARG A 46 11.99 2.11 3.05
C ARG A 46 12.00 0.59 3.07
N GLU A 47 12.56 -0.04 2.03
CA GLU A 47 12.72 -1.49 1.93
C GLU A 47 13.51 -2.03 3.14
N GLN A 48 14.63 -1.38 3.48
CA GLN A 48 15.44 -1.73 4.64
C GLN A 48 14.64 -1.63 5.95
N LEU A 49 14.02 -0.48 6.21
CA LEU A 49 13.24 -0.25 7.43
C LEU A 49 12.11 -1.27 7.60
N MET A 50 11.41 -1.60 6.50
CA MET A 50 10.36 -2.61 6.53
C MET A 50 10.89 -4.01 6.83
N ASN A 51 12.06 -4.36 6.34
CA ASN A 51 12.71 -5.65 6.64
C ASN A 51 13.22 -5.70 8.09
N GLU A 52 13.66 -4.58 8.67
CA GLU A 52 13.97 -4.48 10.10
C GLU A 52 12.71 -4.71 10.97
N TRP A 53 11.59 -4.10 10.60
CA TRP A 53 10.31 -4.35 11.28
C TRP A 53 9.81 -5.77 11.11
N LEU A 54 9.99 -6.37 9.92
CA LEU A 54 9.70 -7.78 9.71
C LEU A 54 10.51 -8.65 10.68
N LYS A 55 11.82 -8.43 10.78
CA LYS A 55 12.67 -9.17 11.71
C LYS A 55 12.15 -9.03 13.15
N TRP A 56 11.87 -7.81 13.60
CA TRP A 56 11.33 -7.59 14.94
C TRP A 56 9.99 -8.32 15.16
N ARG A 57 9.08 -8.26 14.17
CA ARG A 57 7.78 -8.96 14.21
C ARG A 57 7.96 -10.46 14.34
N LEU A 58 8.83 -11.05 13.53
CA LEU A 58 9.09 -12.49 13.56
C LEU A 58 9.76 -12.91 14.89
N ASP A 59 10.62 -12.06 15.45
CA ASP A 59 11.36 -12.32 16.70
C ASP A 59 10.48 -12.13 17.95
N ASN A 60 9.48 -11.25 17.92
CA ASN A 60 8.71 -10.86 19.11
C ASN A 60 7.22 -11.22 19.04
N ILE A 61 6.55 -10.96 17.90
CA ILE A 61 5.10 -11.16 17.79
C ILE A 61 4.78 -12.64 17.53
N VAL A 62 5.45 -13.27 16.57
CA VAL A 62 5.12 -14.65 16.18
C VAL A 62 5.24 -15.63 17.35
N PRO A 63 6.34 -15.65 18.15
CA PRO A 63 6.45 -16.54 19.29
C PRO A 63 5.38 -16.28 20.36
N GLN A 64 5.08 -15.01 20.63
CA GLN A 64 4.05 -14.64 21.61
C GLN A 64 2.66 -15.11 21.17
N LEU A 65 2.33 -14.93 19.88
CA LEU A 65 1.06 -15.35 19.31
C LEU A 65 0.91 -16.87 19.36
N MET A 66 1.92 -17.61 18.89
CA MET A 66 1.92 -19.07 18.91
C MET A 66 1.68 -19.63 20.31
N ARG A 67 2.41 -19.12 21.32
CA ARG A 67 2.26 -19.56 22.72
C ARG A 67 0.93 -19.19 23.32
N ARG A 68 0.42 -17.99 23.03
CA ARG A 68 -0.87 -17.52 23.55
C ARG A 68 -2.02 -18.41 23.05
N GLU A 69 -1.97 -18.81 21.78
CA GLU A 69 -3.01 -19.63 21.15
C GLU A 69 -2.75 -21.14 21.27
N GLY A 70 -1.64 -21.56 21.89
CA GLY A 70 -1.28 -22.98 22.03
C GLY A 70 -0.94 -23.68 20.71
N ILE A 71 -0.27 -22.97 19.80
CA ILE A 71 0.12 -23.46 18.47
C ILE A 71 1.60 -23.86 18.48
N ASP A 72 1.88 -25.16 18.39
CA ASP A 72 3.26 -25.68 18.32
C ASP A 72 3.88 -25.54 16.92
N LEU A 73 3.07 -25.74 15.87
CA LEU A 73 3.48 -25.66 14.47
C LEU A 73 2.44 -24.86 13.67
N TRP A 74 2.89 -23.79 13.02
CA TRP A 74 2.06 -22.97 12.16
C TRP A 74 2.54 -23.03 10.70
N LEU A 75 1.64 -23.44 9.82
CA LEU A 75 1.87 -23.50 8.38
C LEU A 75 1.05 -22.40 7.69
N VAL A 76 1.74 -21.52 6.97
CA VAL A 76 1.11 -20.53 6.10
C VAL A 76 1.28 -21.01 4.66
N ILE A 77 0.23 -21.60 4.11
CA ILE A 77 0.24 -22.23 2.78
C ILE A 77 -0.31 -21.24 1.77
N ASN A 78 0.49 -20.93 0.75
CA ASN A 78 0.18 -19.91 -0.23
C ASN A 78 0.17 -20.50 -1.63
N ARG A 79 -0.72 -19.98 -2.47
CA ARG A 79 -0.71 -20.18 -3.91
C ARG A 79 -0.46 -18.84 -4.59
N GLU A 80 0.22 -18.88 -5.72
CA GLU A 80 0.45 -17.68 -6.53
C GLU A 80 -0.87 -16.96 -6.86
N TYR A 81 -0.94 -15.68 -6.49
CA TYR A 81 -2.13 -14.82 -6.58
C TYR A 81 -3.32 -15.22 -5.70
N ASN A 82 -3.11 -16.14 -4.76
CA ASN A 82 -4.07 -16.55 -3.75
C ASN A 82 -3.31 -16.89 -2.47
N GLU A 83 -2.55 -15.91 -1.99
CA GLU A 83 -1.81 -15.97 -0.75
C GLU A 83 -2.74 -15.94 0.46
N ASP A 84 -2.30 -16.53 1.55
CA ASP A 84 -2.93 -16.36 2.84
C ASP A 84 -2.94 -14.86 3.21
N PRO A 85 -4.01 -14.33 3.84
CA PRO A 85 -4.10 -12.93 4.24
C PRO A 85 -2.89 -12.41 5.02
N VAL A 86 -2.17 -13.27 5.75
CA VAL A 86 -0.99 -12.85 6.53
C VAL A 86 0.32 -12.92 5.75
N TYR A 87 0.37 -13.53 4.57
CA TYR A 87 1.61 -13.85 3.86
C TYR A 87 2.55 -12.66 3.66
N LEU A 88 2.04 -11.56 3.10
CA LEU A 88 2.86 -10.37 2.79
C LEU A 88 3.41 -9.69 4.06
N SER A 89 2.85 -10.00 5.23
CA SER A 89 3.38 -9.54 6.52
C SER A 89 4.50 -10.42 7.08
N LEU A 90 4.76 -11.57 6.46
CA LEU A 90 5.70 -12.60 6.94
C LEU A 90 6.91 -12.79 6.01
N VAL A 91 6.97 -12.08 4.89
CA VAL A 91 8.05 -12.18 3.88
C VAL A 91 8.79 -10.85 3.69
N PRO A 92 10.09 -10.89 3.36
CA PRO A 92 10.88 -9.68 3.15
C PRO A 92 10.44 -8.93 1.89
N ARG A 93 10.52 -7.60 1.91
CA ARG A 93 10.52 -6.79 0.69
C ARG A 93 11.79 -7.15 -0.15
N PRO A 94 11.69 -7.16 -1.50
CA PRO A 94 10.57 -6.72 -2.32
C PRO A 94 9.68 -7.88 -2.81
N THR A 95 9.33 -8.83 -1.94
CA THR A 95 8.40 -9.90 -2.31
C THR A 95 7.01 -9.33 -2.61
N MET A 96 6.49 -9.63 -3.80
CA MET A 96 5.20 -9.11 -4.27
C MET A 96 4.07 -10.16 -4.25
N TYR A 97 4.42 -11.44 -4.38
CA TYR A 97 3.48 -12.56 -4.42
C TYR A 97 4.22 -13.87 -4.10
N ALA A 98 3.48 -14.89 -3.67
CA ALA A 98 4.03 -16.23 -3.52
C ALA A 98 4.26 -16.83 -4.89
N ARG A 99 5.44 -17.38 -5.17
CA ARG A 99 5.67 -18.08 -6.45
C ARG A 99 5.22 -19.54 -6.31
N ARG A 100 4.33 -19.99 -7.20
CA ARG A 100 3.72 -21.34 -7.17
C ARG A 100 3.06 -21.70 -5.83
N THR A 101 3.46 -22.81 -5.20
CA THR A 101 3.09 -23.15 -3.83
C THR A 101 4.26 -22.80 -2.92
N SER A 102 4.03 -21.91 -1.97
CA SER A 102 5.01 -21.51 -0.96
C SER A 102 4.43 -21.74 0.42
N ILE A 103 5.17 -22.44 1.28
CA ILE A 103 4.75 -22.74 2.64
C ILE A 103 5.73 -22.07 3.59
N LEU A 104 5.26 -21.14 4.41
CA LEU A 104 6.03 -20.66 5.56
C LEU A 104 5.73 -21.57 6.74
N ILE A 105 6.77 -22.02 7.43
CA ILE A 105 6.67 -22.97 8.53
C ILE A 105 7.29 -22.31 9.75
N PHE A 106 6.51 -22.24 10.82
CA PHE A 106 6.95 -21.76 12.12
C PHE A 106 6.78 -22.88 13.15
N HIS A 107 7.86 -23.28 13.81
CA HIS A 107 7.85 -24.32 14.83
C HIS A 107 8.36 -23.73 16.14
N ASP A 108 7.49 -23.63 17.16
CA ASP A 108 7.89 -23.14 18.48
C ASP A 108 8.59 -24.27 19.25
N LEU A 109 9.90 -24.13 19.42
CA LEU A 109 10.75 -25.07 20.16
C LEU A 109 10.80 -24.73 21.66
N GLY A 110 9.94 -23.81 22.11
CA GLY A 110 9.82 -23.37 23.50
C GLY A 110 10.62 -22.10 23.81
N PRO A 111 10.52 -21.59 25.06
CA PRO A 111 11.08 -20.29 25.44
C PRO A 111 12.58 -20.13 25.21
N GLU A 112 13.36 -21.20 25.40
CA GLU A 112 14.82 -21.16 25.29
C GLU A 112 15.31 -21.20 23.83
N LYS A 113 14.63 -21.97 22.97
CA LYS A 113 15.03 -22.20 21.58
C LYS A 113 14.32 -21.27 20.59
N GLY A 114 13.21 -20.67 21.01
CA GLY A 114 12.42 -19.77 20.19
C GLY A 114 11.66 -20.50 19.07
N VAL A 115 11.30 -19.73 18.05
CA VAL A 115 10.57 -20.25 16.88
C VAL A 115 11.55 -20.47 15.73
N GLU A 116 11.67 -21.73 15.30
CA GLU A 116 12.34 -22.09 14.06
C GLU A 116 11.47 -21.69 12.87
N ARG A 117 12.11 -21.16 11.81
CA ARG A 117 11.43 -20.61 10.63
C ARG A 117 11.99 -21.27 9.39
N LEU A 118 11.13 -21.93 8.63
CA LEU A 118 11.49 -22.60 7.40
C LEU A 118 10.56 -22.11 6.28
N ALA A 119 11.06 -22.15 5.05
CA ALA A 119 10.25 -21.92 3.87
C ALA A 119 10.36 -23.15 2.99
N GLY A 120 9.22 -23.74 2.66
CA GLY A 120 9.12 -24.83 1.69
C GLY A 120 8.68 -24.28 0.34
N SER A 121 9.41 -24.65 -0.72
CA SER A 121 9.07 -24.29 -2.09
C SER A 121 9.19 -25.49 -3.02
N TYR A 122 8.75 -25.34 -4.27
CA TYR A 122 8.94 -26.37 -5.29
C TYR A 122 10.42 -26.76 -5.47
N TYR A 123 11.37 -25.88 -5.15
CA TYR A 123 12.81 -26.10 -5.35
C TYR A 123 13.54 -26.68 -4.12
N GLY A 124 12.80 -27.06 -3.08
CA GLY A 124 13.36 -27.18 -1.73
C GLY A 124 12.96 -25.96 -0.93
#